data_AF-K1S845-F1
#
_entry.id   AF-K1S845-F1
#
_cell.length_a   1.000
_cell.length_b   1.000
_cell.length_c   1.000
_cell.angle_alpha   90.00
_cell.angle_beta   90.00
_cell.angle_gamma   90.00
#
_symmetry.space_group_name_H-M   'P 1'
#
loop_
_entity.id
_entity.type
_entity.pdbx_description
1 polymer ?
#
loop_
_entity_poly.entity_id
_entity_poly.type
_entity_poly.pdbx_seq_one_letter_code
_entity_poly.pdbx_strand_id
1 'polypeptide(L)' 'MADDYVIMMQILAKKEVGDKDKAEVASKVSVQLLSTDPNASMKERIIKTSEKKGLYAAMDIAEIWLQRALAHE' A
#
# COMPACT_ATOMS: atom_id res chain seq x y z
N MET A 1 -21.11 -8.61 -0.31
CA MET A 1 -19.79 -9.27 -0.36
C MET A 1 -18.79 -8.18 -0.67
N ALA A 2 -18.14 -7.66 0.37
CA ALA A 2 -16.98 -6.80 0.24
C ALA A 2 -15.83 -7.58 0.86
N ASP A 3 -14.66 -7.57 0.24
CA ASP A 3 -13.49 -8.25 0.80
C ASP A 3 -13.18 -7.67 2.19
N ASP A 4 -12.82 -8.52 3.15
CA ASP A 4 -12.58 -8.12 4.55
C ASP A 4 -11.38 -7.19 4.73
N TYR A 5 -10.49 -7.18 3.73
CA TYR A 5 -9.26 -6.39 3.75
C TYR A 5 -8.99 -5.72 2.40
N VAL A 6 -8.41 -4.52 2.47
CA VAL A 6 -7.94 -3.77 1.29
C VAL A 6 -6.56 -3.19 1.56
N ILE A 7 -5.80 -2.94 0.48
CA ILE A 7 -4.54 -2.20 0.54
C ILE A 7 -4.79 -0.74 0.16
N MET A 8 -4.34 0.18 1.01
CA MET A 8 -4.20 1.59 0.69
C MET A 8 -2.73 1.92 0.41
N MET A 9 -2.45 2.47 -0.77
CA MET A 9 -1.12 2.96 -1.14
C MET A 9 -1.14 4.47 -1.37
N GLN A 10 -0.14 5.17 -0.85
CA GLN A 10 0.02 6.61 -1.03
C GLN A 10 1.46 6.96 -1.41
N ILE A 11 1.64 7.73 -2.48
CA ILE A 11 2.94 8.27 -2.85
C ILE A 11 3.28 9.40 -1.87
N LEU A 12 4.36 9.22 -1.10
CA LEU A 12 4.84 10.20 -0.14
C LEU A 12 5.90 11.12 -0.74
N ALA A 13 6.70 10.61 -1.68
CA ALA A 13 7.72 11.38 -2.38
C ALA A 13 7.95 10.84 -3.79
N LYS A 14 8.35 11.73 -4.69
CA LYS A 14 8.73 11.44 -6.08
C LYS A 14 10.19 11.84 -6.31
N LYS A 15 10.78 11.36 -7.40
CA LYS A 15 12.07 11.80 -7.93
C LYS A 15 11.99 11.83 -9.46
N GLU A 16 12.76 12.72 -10.08
CA GLU A 16 12.95 12.70 -11.53
C GLU A 16 14.02 11.68 -11.90
N VAL A 17 13.82 10.98 -13.02
CA VAL A 17 14.79 10.05 -13.60
C VAL A 17 14.84 10.25 -15.10
N GLY A 18 16.04 10.22 -15.69
CA GLY A 18 16.27 10.44 -17.12
C GLY A 18 16.94 11.79 -17.39
N ASP A 19 17.84 11.81 -18.38
CA ASP A 19 18.62 13.01 -18.74
C ASP A 19 17.87 13.93 -19.72
N LYS A 20 17.27 13.36 -20.77
CA LYS A 20 16.58 14.12 -21.83
C LYS A 20 15.06 14.11 -21.69
N ASP A 21 14.52 12.99 -21.22
CA ASP A 21 13.10 12.79 -20.95
C ASP A 21 12.92 12.48 -19.46
N LYS A 22 12.86 13.55 -18.65
CA LYS A 22 12.68 13.43 -17.21
C LYS A 22 11.30 12.85 -16.91
N ALA A 23 11.28 11.67 -16.32
CA ALA A 23 10.06 11.03 -15.81
C ALA A 23 10.01 11.14 -14.29
N GLU A 24 8.86 11.55 -13.75
CA GLU A 24 8.61 11.46 -12.31
C GLU A 24 8.32 10.01 -11.91
N VAL A 25 9.11 9.47 -10.98
CA VAL A 25 8.86 8.16 -10.38
C VAL A 25 8.68 8.29 -8.88
N ALA A 26 7.82 7.46 -8.29
CA ALA A 26 7.70 7.38 -6.84
C ALA A 26 9.05 6.95 -6.23
N SER A 27 9.56 7.73 -5.28
CA SER A 27 10.77 7.41 -4.50
C SER A 27 10.41 6.85 -3.13
N LYS A 28 9.24 7.21 -2.60
CA LYS A 28 8.72 6.73 -1.31
C LYS A 28 7.21 6.52 -1.39
N VAL A 29 6.74 5.34 -1.00
CA VAL A 29 5.32 4.95 -1.01
C VAL A 29 4.95 4.38 0.37
N SER A 30 3.88 4.89 0.96
CA SER A 30 3.22 4.30 2.14
C SER A 30 2.29 3.18 1.69
N VAL A 31 2.30 2.06 2.38
CA VAL A 31 1.42 0.91 2.16
C VAL A 31 0.75 0.58 3.48
N GLN A 32 -0.58 0.50 3.49
CA GLN A 32 -1.39 0.14 4.65
C GLN A 32 -2.33 -1.01 4.31
N LEU A 33 -2.36 -2.03 5.15
CA LEU A 33 -3.40 -3.06 5.13
C LEU A 33 -4.55 -2.59 6.03
N LEU A 34 -5.72 -2.44 5.46
CA LEU A 34 -6.91 -1.93 6.13
C LEU A 34 -7.99 -3.02 6.20
N SER A 35 -8.63 -3.18 7.35
CA SER A 35 -9.91 -3.89 7.46
C SER A 35 -11.04 -3.03 6.87
N THR A 36 -12.00 -3.67 6.22
CA THR A 36 -13.19 -3.03 5.66
C THR A 36 -14.38 -3.00 6.63
N ASP A 37 -14.20 -3.46 7.88
CA ASP A 37 -15.26 -3.47 8.90
C ASP A 37 -15.84 -2.06 9.09
N PRO A 38 -17.13 -1.84 8.75
CA PRO A 38 -17.76 -0.53 8.84
C PRO A 38 -17.90 -0.04 10.28
N ASN A 39 -17.84 -0.93 11.28
CA ASN A 39 -18.01 -0.60 12.69
C ASN A 39 -16.70 -0.24 13.39
N ALA A 40 -15.56 -0.68 12.84
CA ALA A 40 -14.24 -0.35 13.37
C ALA A 40 -13.92 1.13 13.14
N SER A 41 -13.28 1.77 14.12
CA SER A 41 -12.75 3.13 13.96
C SER A 41 -11.60 3.14 12.96
N MET A 42 -11.28 4.30 12.39
CA MET A 42 -10.21 4.41 11.39
C MET A 42 -8.84 3.92 11.89
N LYS A 43 -8.57 4.04 13.19
CA LYS A 43 -7.33 3.52 13.80
C LYS A 43 -7.34 1.99 13.88
N GLU A 44 -8.47 1.41 14.26
CA GLU A 44 -8.65 -0.05 14.38
C GLU A 44 -8.65 -0.73 13.01
N ARG A 45 -9.09 -0.02 11.96
CA ARG A 45 -9.00 -0.53 10.59
C ARG A 45 -7.56 -0.70 10.11
N ILE A 46 -6.58 0.03 10.64
CA ILE A 46 -5.19 -0.09 10.20
C ILE A 46 -4.54 -1.30 10.87
N ILE A 47 -4.39 -2.39 10.11
CA ILE A 47 -3.81 -3.64 10.61
C ILE A 47 -2.27 -3.59 10.52
N LYS A 48 -1.74 -3.09 9.40
CA LYS A 48 -0.30 -2.96 9.16
C LYS A 48 0.00 -1.70 8.36
N THR A 49 1.16 -1.10 8.60
CA THR A 49 1.68 0.02 7.82
C THR A 49 3.17 -0.16 7.58
N SER A 50 3.65 0.16 6.39
CA SER A 50 5.08 0.23 6.08
C SER A 50 5.32 1.25 4.97
N GLU A 51 6.53 1.82 4.96
CA GLU A 51 6.99 2.67 3.87
C GLU A 51 8.00 1.91 3.02
N LYS A 52 7.90 2.03 1.70
CA LYS A 52 8.79 1.37 0.75
C LYS A 52 9.41 2.35 -0.22
N LYS A 53 10.60 1.98 -0.70
CA LYS A 53 11.36 2.76 -1.69
C LYS A 53 10.86 2.38 -3.08
N GLY A 54 10.00 3.24 -3.62
CA GLY A 54 9.40 3.05 -4.95
C GLY A 54 8.14 2.20 -4.97
N LEU A 55 7.42 2.27 -6.11
CA LEU A 55 6.11 1.66 -6.29
C LEU A 55 6.17 0.12 -6.33
N TYR A 56 7.11 -0.46 -7.07
CA TYR A 56 7.19 -1.92 -7.19
C TYR A 56 7.47 -2.62 -5.85
N ALA A 57 8.41 -2.11 -5.06
CA ALA A 57 8.68 -2.65 -3.72
C ALA A 57 7.47 -2.48 -2.76
N ALA A 58 6.63 -1.46 -2.97
CA ALA A 58 5.36 -1.30 -2.26
C ALA A 58 4.33 -2.33 -2.71
N MET A 59 4.25 -2.63 -4.00
CA MET A 59 3.34 -3.63 -4.56
C MET A 59 3.68 -5.05 -4.08
N ASP A 60 4.96 -5.43 -4.06
CA ASP A 60 5.40 -6.77 -3.63
C ASP A 60 4.93 -7.07 -2.19
N ILE A 61 5.10 -6.11 -1.28
CA ILE A 61 4.66 -6.31 0.11
C ILE A 61 3.14 -6.24 0.26
N ALA A 62 2.48 -5.40 -0.54
CA ALA A 62 1.03 -5.25 -0.55
C ALA A 62 0.34 -6.56 -0.94
N GLU A 63 0.82 -7.20 -2.01
CA GLU A 63 0.30 -8.48 -2.49
C GLU A 63 0.41 -9.56 -1.41
N ILE A 64 1.61 -9.74 -0.83
CA ILE A 64 1.86 -10.74 0.21
C ILE A 64 0.93 -10.53 1.42
N TRP A 65 0.74 -9.27 1.83
CA TRP A 65 -0.12 -8.95 2.97
C TRP A 65 -1.59 -9.21 2.67
N LEU A 66 -2.06 -8.78 1.50
CA LEU A 66 -3.44 -8.96 1.10
C LEU A 66 -3.78 -10.44 0.92
N GLN A 67 -2.95 -11.19 0.20
CA GLN A 67 -3.13 -12.64 0.02
C GLN A 67 -3.17 -13.37 1.35
N ARG A 68 -2.27 -13.05 2.30
CA ARG A 68 -2.28 -13.69 3.62
C ARG A 68 -3.48 -13.30 4.47
N ALA A 69 -3.98 -12.08 4.34
CA ALA A 69 -5.15 -11.64 5.07
C ALA A 69 -6.43 -12.31 4.55
N LEU A 70 -6.56 -12.46 3.23
CA LEU A 70 -7.71 -13.10 2.57
C LEU A 70 -7.65 -14.64 2.57
N ALA A 71 -6.47 -15.25 2.67
CA ALA A 71 -6.31 -16.71 2.72
C ALA A 71 -6.57 -17.32 4.11
N HIS A 72 -6.77 -16.49 5.13
CA HIS A 72 -7.04 -16.93 6.51
C HIS A 72 -8.54 -17.09 6.83
N GLU A 73 -9.40 -17.11 5.81
CA GLU A 73 -10.82 -17.50 5.89
C GLU A 73 -11.04 -18.98 5.54
#